data_AF-A0AAE4CU73-F1
#
_entry.id   AF-A0AAE4CU73-F1
#
_cell.length_a   1.000
_cell.length_b   1.000
_cell.length_c   1.000
_cell.angle_alpha   90.00
_cell.angle_beta   90.00
_cell.angle_gamma   90.00
#
_symmetry.space_group_name_H-M   'P 1'
#
loop_
_entity.id
_entity.type
_entity.pdbx_description
1 polymer ?
#
loop_
_entity_poly.entity_id
_entity_poly.type
_entity_poly.pdbx_seq_one_letter_code
_entity_poly.pdbx_strand_id
1 'polypeptide(L)'
;MEGLVERLSDLPPTLIYLVAAGLVLLETASLVGLTVPAEATLLLVGFLAFQDRLHLGVALVVMITAAAAGDSLAFRSGRRYGPRLRAGALGRRVGAARWARADALMTRHGARAMLPVRWVAFVRTLAPRLAGSSGLPYRRFLPWNLAGVVSWVGVSVVAGYLAGESYRRMSAVLGGATGAVLAVAGIGVGALLVVRALRRRVPSPARTGESGSAG
;
A
#
# COMPACT_ATOMS: atom_id res chain seq x y z
N MET A 1 30.81 6.53 -15.91
CA MET A 1 29.50 6.56 -15.23
C MET A 1 28.32 6.41 -16.22
N GLU A 2 28.56 6.16 -17.50
CA GLU A 2 27.50 6.01 -18.52
C GLU A 2 26.86 4.60 -18.55
N GLY A 3 27.62 3.53 -18.26
CA GLY A 3 27.11 2.16 -18.38
C GLY A 3 26.03 1.73 -17.37
N LEU A 4 25.87 2.45 -16.25
CA LEU A 4 24.78 2.19 -15.29
C LEU A 4 23.49 2.87 -15.74
N VAL A 5 23.59 4.08 -16.29
CA VAL A 5 22.46 4.87 -16.80
C VAL A 5 21.87 4.23 -18.07
N GLU A 6 22.72 3.64 -18.92
CA GLU A 6 22.31 2.94 -20.13
C GLU A 6 21.56 1.63 -19.81
N ARG A 7 22.05 0.83 -18.84
CA ARG A 7 21.34 -0.37 -18.35
C ARG A 7 20.01 -0.07 -17.66
N LEU A 8 19.88 1.13 -17.08
CA LEU A 8 18.63 1.61 -16.48
C LEU A 8 17.65 2.14 -17.54
N SER A 9 18.15 2.51 -18.72
CA SER A 9 17.37 3.02 -19.85
C SER A 9 16.70 1.93 -20.70
N ASP A 10 17.20 0.69 -20.58
CA ASP A 10 16.71 -0.54 -21.23
C ASP A 10 15.80 -1.40 -20.36
N LEU A 11 15.40 -0.92 -19.17
CA LEU A 11 14.45 -1.67 -18.35
C LEU A 11 13.13 -1.84 -19.12
N PRO A 12 12.68 -3.08 -19.38
CA PRO A 12 11.48 -3.29 -20.14
C PRO A 12 10.30 -2.64 -19.39
N PRO A 13 9.42 -1.90 -20.07
CA PRO A 13 8.23 -1.28 -19.46
C PRO A 13 7.43 -2.24 -18.58
N THR A 14 7.40 -3.52 -18.98
CA THR A 14 6.80 -4.63 -18.25
C THR A 14 7.36 -4.78 -16.83
N LEU A 15 8.68 -4.68 -16.64
CA LEU A 15 9.31 -4.82 -15.33
C LEU A 15 8.95 -3.63 -14.42
N ILE A 16 8.89 -2.42 -14.98
CA ILE A 16 8.46 -1.22 -14.25
C ILE A 16 7.03 -1.41 -13.75
N TYR A 17 6.12 -1.88 -14.62
CA TYR A 17 4.75 -2.21 -14.22
C TYR A 17 4.68 -3.26 -13.13
N LEU A 18 5.44 -4.35 -13.25
CA LEU A 18 5.44 -5.44 -12.27
C LEU A 18 5.97 -5.01 -10.91
N VAL A 19 7.07 -4.25 -10.88
CA VAL A 19 7.64 -3.73 -9.63
C VAL A 19 6.70 -2.73 -8.98
N ALA A 20 6.16 -1.77 -9.74
CA ALA A 20 5.21 -0.80 -9.23
C ALA A 20 3.92 -1.48 -8.71
N ALA A 21 3.38 -2.43 -9.46
CA ALA A 21 2.21 -3.21 -9.06
C ALA A 21 2.50 -4.02 -7.79
N GLY A 22 3.66 -4.65 -7.71
CA GLY A 22 4.11 -5.38 -6.54
C GLY A 22 4.22 -4.50 -5.30
N LEU A 23 4.80 -3.30 -5.43
CA LEU A 23 4.91 -2.33 -4.33
C LEU A 23 3.53 -1.87 -3.83
N VAL A 24 2.65 -1.45 -4.75
CA VAL A 24 1.29 -1.01 -4.43
C VAL A 24 0.50 -2.15 -3.78
N LEU A 25 0.55 -3.35 -4.35
CA LEU A 25 -0.14 -4.52 -3.81
C LEU A 25 0.39 -4.90 -2.42
N LEU A 26 1.72 -4.93 -2.24
CA LEU A 26 2.33 -5.29 -0.97
C LEU A 26 1.99 -4.28 0.12
N GLU A 27 2.03 -2.99 -0.17
CA GLU A 27 1.65 -1.96 0.80
C GLU A 27 0.17 -2.06 1.19
N THR A 28 -0.73 -2.10 0.19
CA THR A 28 -2.18 -2.17 0.43
C THR A 28 -2.58 -3.47 1.14
N ALA A 29 -1.90 -4.59 0.85
CA ALA A 29 -2.09 -5.85 1.56
C ALA A 29 -1.45 -5.87 2.97
N SER A 30 -0.47 -5.00 3.25
CA SER A 30 0.31 -4.99 4.50
C SER A 30 -0.42 -4.33 5.67
N LEU A 31 -0.01 -4.69 6.90
CA LEU A 31 -0.50 -4.14 8.17
C LEU A 31 0.28 -2.90 8.63
N VAL A 32 1.40 -2.60 7.97
CA VAL A 32 2.33 -1.55 8.39
C VAL A 32 1.85 -0.24 7.80
N GLY A 33 1.56 0.76 8.64
CA GLY A 33 1.08 2.09 8.25
C GLY A 33 2.10 2.96 7.49
N LEU A 34 3.01 2.35 6.71
CA LEU A 34 3.85 3.05 5.75
C LEU A 34 3.00 3.32 4.51
N THR A 35 2.32 4.47 4.45
CA THR A 35 1.44 4.85 3.33
C THR A 35 2.15 5.63 2.23
N VAL A 36 3.43 5.96 2.46
CA VAL A 36 4.27 6.77 1.59
C VAL A 36 4.72 6.01 0.32
N PRO A 37 5.09 4.72 0.37
CA PRO A 37 5.64 4.03 -0.80
C PRO A 37 4.67 3.96 -1.99
N ALA A 38 3.38 3.70 -1.79
CA ALA A 38 2.40 3.55 -2.87
C ALA A 38 2.05 4.91 -3.47
N GLU A 39 1.91 5.95 -2.65
CA GLU A 39 1.64 7.30 -3.17
C GLU A 39 2.76 7.79 -4.08
N ALA A 40 4.01 7.64 -3.62
CA ALA A 40 5.18 7.96 -4.42
C ALA A 40 5.24 7.12 -5.70
N THR A 41 4.93 5.82 -5.60
CA THR A 41 4.92 4.91 -6.77
C THR A 41 3.88 5.33 -7.81
N LEU A 42 2.67 5.71 -7.41
CA LEU A 42 1.62 6.11 -8.35
C LEU A 42 1.96 7.42 -9.08
N LEU A 43 2.45 8.42 -8.33
CA LEU A 43 2.92 9.68 -8.91
C LEU A 43 4.06 9.42 -9.91
N LEU A 44 4.98 8.54 -9.54
CA LEU A 44 6.12 8.15 -10.35
C LEU A 44 5.70 7.44 -11.65
N VAL A 45 4.76 6.50 -11.56
CA VAL A 45 4.20 5.81 -12.71
C VAL A 45 3.52 6.80 -13.66
N GLY A 46 2.79 7.79 -13.12
CA GLY A 46 2.23 8.89 -13.91
C GLY A 46 3.29 9.71 -14.63
N PHE A 47 4.35 10.10 -13.93
CA PHE A 47 5.49 10.82 -14.50
C PHE A 47 6.20 10.04 -15.60
N LEU A 48 6.42 8.73 -15.41
CA LEU A 48 7.02 7.87 -16.43
C LEU A 48 6.10 7.70 -17.64
N ALA A 49 4.78 7.67 -17.45
CA ALA A 49 3.83 7.66 -18.55
C ALA A 49 3.88 8.95 -19.38
N PHE A 50 4.16 10.08 -18.73
CA PHE A 50 4.36 11.35 -19.41
C PHE A 50 5.66 11.43 -20.22
N GLN A 51 6.71 10.70 -19.80
CA GLN A 51 7.97 10.58 -20.55
C GLN A 51 7.90 9.57 -21.71
N ASP A 52 6.70 9.14 -22.11
CA ASP A 52 6.47 8.10 -23.11
C ASP A 52 7.16 6.75 -22.78
N ARG A 53 7.58 6.54 -21.52
CA ARG A 53 8.18 5.29 -21.05
C ARG A 53 7.12 4.24 -20.71
N LEU A 54 5.91 4.67 -20.37
CA LEU A 54 4.77 3.83 -20.02
C LEU A 54 3.51 4.30 -20.75
N HIS A 55 2.66 3.37 -21.19
CA HIS A 55 1.33 3.74 -21.68
C HIS A 55 0.42 4.10 -20.49
N LEU A 56 -0.13 5.31 -20.46
CA LEU A 56 -0.96 5.82 -19.36
C LEU A 56 -2.17 4.93 -19.07
N GLY A 57 -2.88 4.48 -20.11
CA GLY A 57 -4.04 3.60 -19.96
C GLY A 57 -3.67 2.24 -19.33
N VAL A 58 -2.51 1.69 -19.70
CA VAL A 58 -2.05 0.40 -19.15
C VAL A 58 -1.61 0.61 -17.69
N ALA A 59 -0.92 1.71 -17.41
CA ALA A 59 -0.53 2.10 -16.06
C ALA A 59 -1.74 2.18 -15.11
N LEU A 60 -2.80 2.86 -15.53
CA LEU A 60 -4.03 2.97 -14.74
C LEU A 60 -4.64 1.60 -14.45
N VAL A 61 -4.81 0.76 -15.48
CA VAL A 61 -5.40 -0.58 -15.32
C VAL A 61 -4.55 -1.44 -14.38
N VAL A 62 -3.22 -1.47 -14.57
CA VAL A 62 -2.32 -2.27 -13.75
C VAL A 62 -2.29 -1.79 -12.30
N MET A 63 -2.24 -0.47 -12.06
CA MET A 63 -2.21 0.08 -10.70
C MET A 63 -3.55 -0.11 -9.98
N ILE A 64 -4.68 0.08 -10.68
CA ILE A 64 -6.03 -0.14 -10.11
C ILE A 64 -6.19 -1.61 -9.73
N THR A 65 -5.79 -2.54 -10.61
CA THR A 65 -5.90 -3.98 -10.35
C THR A 65 -5.00 -4.41 -9.19
N ALA A 66 -3.77 -3.91 -9.13
CA ALA A 66 -2.84 -4.17 -8.02
C ALA A 66 -3.38 -3.69 -6.67
N ALA A 67 -3.87 -2.44 -6.61
CA ALA A 67 -4.46 -1.87 -5.40
C ALA A 67 -5.73 -2.60 -4.96
N ALA A 68 -6.65 -2.89 -5.90
CA ALA A 68 -7.88 -3.62 -5.61
C ALA A 68 -7.62 -5.08 -5.14
N ALA A 69 -6.59 -5.72 -5.68
CA ALA A 69 -6.15 -7.04 -5.23
C ALA A 69 -5.59 -6.99 -3.81
N GLY A 70 -4.74 -6.00 -3.50
CA GLY A 70 -4.21 -5.80 -2.14
C GLY A 70 -5.31 -5.49 -1.12
N ASP A 71 -6.27 -4.63 -1.46
CA ASP A 71 -7.46 -4.36 -0.63
C ASP A 71 -8.28 -5.63 -0.37
N SER A 72 -8.44 -6.47 -1.40
CA SER A 72 -9.15 -7.74 -1.27
C SER A 72 -8.43 -8.72 -0.35
N LEU A 73 -7.10 -8.76 -0.39
CA LEU A 73 -6.28 -9.53 0.54
C LEU A 73 -6.39 -8.99 1.97
N ALA A 74 -6.34 -7.66 2.14
CA ALA A 74 -6.53 -7.00 3.43
C ALA A 74 -7.93 -7.30 4.01
N PHE A 75 -8.97 -7.23 3.19
CA PHE A 75 -10.34 -7.58 3.57
C PHE A 75 -10.46 -9.05 4.00
N ARG A 76 -9.93 -9.99 3.21
CA ARG A 76 -9.96 -11.42 3.54
C ARG A 76 -9.19 -11.71 4.83
N SER A 77 -8.04 -11.08 5.00
CA SER A 77 -7.25 -11.15 6.24
C SER A 77 -8.05 -10.65 7.44
N GLY A 78 -8.71 -9.49 7.31
CA GLY A 78 -9.61 -8.94 8.32
C GLY A 78 -10.78 -9.85 8.66
N ARG A 79 -11.39 -10.48 7.66
CA ARG A 79 -12.51 -11.42 7.84
C ARG A 79 -12.09 -12.72 8.53
N ARG A 80 -10.93 -13.27 8.17
CA ARG A 80 -10.44 -14.54 8.72
C ARG A 80 -9.85 -14.39 10.12
N TYR A 81 -9.07 -13.33 10.34
CA TYR A 81 -8.34 -13.14 11.59
C TYR A 81 -9.04 -12.17 12.55
N GLY A 82 -9.97 -11.34 12.09
CA GLY A 82 -10.67 -10.33 12.90
C GLY A 82 -11.34 -10.89 14.17
N PRO A 83 -12.18 -11.94 14.08
CA PRO A 83 -12.81 -12.52 15.27
C PRO A 83 -11.80 -13.08 16.29
N ARG A 84 -10.73 -13.73 15.81
CA ARG A 84 -9.65 -14.27 16.66
C ARG A 84 -8.80 -13.16 17.29
N LEU A 85 -8.53 -12.08 16.56
CA LEU A 85 -7.80 -10.92 17.06
C LEU A 85 -8.61 -10.15 18.11
N ARG A 86 -9.92 -10.01 17.91
CA ARG A 86 -10.86 -9.39 18.86
C ARG A 86 -10.91 -10.14 20.20
N ALA A 87 -10.96 -11.47 20.17
CA ALA A 87 -10.98 -12.31 21.37
C ALA A 87 -9.61 -12.42 22.07
N GLY A 88 -8.52 -12.22 21.34
CA GLY A 88 -7.15 -12.34 21.85
C GLY A 88 -6.63 -11.14 22.65
N ALA A 89 -5.39 -11.27 23.16
CA ALA A 89 -4.72 -10.21 23.94
C ALA A 89 -4.53 -8.88 23.16
N LEU A 90 -4.38 -8.95 21.84
CA LEU A 90 -4.31 -7.77 20.95
C LEU A 90 -5.66 -7.04 20.89
N GLY A 91 -6.78 -7.76 20.79
CA GLY A 91 -8.12 -7.17 20.82
C GLY A 91 -8.40 -6.45 22.13
N ARG A 92 -7.94 -7.01 23.26
CA ARG A 92 -7.99 -6.36 24.58
C ARG A 92 -7.14 -5.08 24.64
N ARG A 93 -5.95 -5.07 24.03
CA ARG A 93 -5.10 -3.86 23.91
C ARG A 93 -5.69 -2.78 23.00
N VAL A 94 -6.37 -3.17 21.92
CA VAL A 94 -7.10 -2.23 21.05
C VAL A 94 -8.31 -1.64 21.79
N GLY A 95 -8.91 -2.38 22.69
CA GLY A 95 -9.98 -1.91 23.58
C GLY A 95 -11.36 -1.95 22.92
N ALA A 96 -12.37 -2.35 23.71
CA ALA A 96 -13.74 -2.56 23.24
C ALA A 96 -14.35 -1.29 22.60
N ALA A 97 -14.02 -0.10 23.10
CA ALA A 97 -14.52 1.16 22.56
C ALA A 97 -14.07 1.44 21.11
N ARG A 98 -12.83 1.05 20.73
CA ARG A 98 -12.34 1.24 19.34
C ARG A 98 -12.99 0.24 18.40
N TRP A 99 -13.19 -1.00 18.85
CA TRP A 99 -13.96 -2.01 18.10
C TRP A 99 -15.42 -1.61 17.92
N ALA A 100 -16.07 -1.09 18.96
CA ALA A 100 -17.43 -0.58 18.88
C ALA A 100 -17.56 0.61 17.92
N ARG A 101 -16.57 1.52 17.89
CA ARG A 101 -16.53 2.60 16.89
C ARG A 101 -16.35 2.08 15.48
N ALA A 102 -15.47 1.09 15.28
CA ALA A 102 -15.28 0.47 13.97
C ALA A 102 -16.56 -0.23 13.49
N ASP A 103 -17.25 -0.95 14.37
CA ASP A 103 -18.55 -1.55 14.05
C ASP A 103 -19.59 -0.47 13.78
N ALA A 104 -19.72 0.56 14.63
CA ALA A 104 -20.67 1.66 14.43
C ALA A 104 -20.45 2.43 13.12
N LEU A 105 -19.19 2.62 12.71
CA LEU A 105 -18.85 3.23 11.42
C LEU A 105 -19.37 2.37 10.26
N MET A 106 -19.18 1.05 10.36
CA MET A 106 -19.66 0.07 9.38
C MET A 106 -21.18 -0.13 9.44
N THR A 107 -21.83 0.04 10.58
CA THR A 107 -23.29 0.00 10.71
C THR A 107 -23.92 1.26 10.11
N ARG A 108 -23.34 2.45 10.35
CA ARG A 108 -23.86 3.72 9.83
C ARG A 108 -23.62 3.90 8.34
N HIS A 109 -22.41 3.60 7.85
CA HIS A 109 -22.01 3.93 6.47
C HIS A 109 -21.76 2.69 5.61
N GLY A 110 -21.57 1.51 6.23
CA GLY A 110 -21.36 0.26 5.51
C GLY A 110 -20.24 0.34 4.48
N ALA A 111 -20.53 -0.20 3.30
CA ALA A 111 -19.58 -0.14 2.19
C ALA A 111 -19.37 1.28 1.65
N ARG A 112 -20.31 2.22 1.84
CA ARG A 112 -20.21 3.59 1.30
C ARG A 112 -19.07 4.39 1.93
N ALA A 113 -18.71 4.09 3.18
CA ALA A 113 -17.55 4.69 3.83
C ALA A 113 -16.23 4.41 3.11
N MET A 114 -16.15 3.35 2.29
CA MET A 114 -14.93 2.98 1.59
C MET A 114 -14.46 4.06 0.61
N LEU A 115 -15.37 4.88 0.07
CA LEU A 115 -15.02 5.93 -0.89
C LEU A 115 -14.32 7.14 -0.23
N PRO A 116 -14.91 7.82 0.79
CA PRO A 116 -14.24 8.95 1.45
C PRO A 116 -13.01 8.53 2.25
N VAL A 117 -12.98 7.32 2.80
CA VAL A 117 -11.87 6.87 3.65
C VAL A 117 -10.54 6.73 2.90
N ARG A 118 -10.60 6.65 1.57
CA ARG A 118 -9.41 6.48 0.72
C ARG A 118 -8.53 7.70 0.62
N TRP A 119 -9.11 8.87 0.83
CA TRP A 119 -8.38 10.14 0.83
C TRP A 119 -7.59 10.35 2.12
N VAL A 120 -7.86 9.56 3.16
CA VAL A 120 -7.14 9.63 4.43
C VAL A 120 -6.09 8.53 4.43
N ALA A 121 -4.84 8.89 4.13
CA ALA A 121 -3.72 7.96 3.90
C ALA A 121 -3.63 6.83 4.95
N PHE A 122 -3.67 7.15 6.24
CA PHE A 122 -3.59 6.13 7.30
C PHE A 122 -4.84 5.24 7.38
N VAL A 123 -6.02 5.81 7.13
CA VAL A 123 -7.28 5.07 7.29
C VAL A 123 -7.54 4.16 6.09
N ARG A 124 -7.10 4.54 4.88
CA ARG A 124 -7.29 3.73 3.65
C ARG A 124 -6.66 2.33 3.74
N THR A 125 -5.52 2.17 4.41
CA THR A 125 -4.83 0.87 4.55
C THR A 125 -5.47 -0.02 5.60
N LEU A 126 -6.15 0.57 6.58
CA LEU A 126 -6.85 -0.13 7.63
C LEU A 126 -8.30 -0.46 7.24
N ALA A 127 -8.94 0.39 6.43
CA ALA A 127 -10.36 0.32 6.12
C ALA A 127 -10.80 -1.01 5.48
N PRO A 128 -10.11 -1.58 4.46
CA PRO A 128 -10.49 -2.88 3.90
C PRO A 128 -10.47 -3.99 4.95
N ARG A 129 -9.45 -3.98 5.82
CA ARG A 129 -9.25 -4.98 6.87
C ARG A 129 -10.31 -4.83 7.97
N LEU A 130 -10.63 -3.60 8.37
CA LEU A 130 -11.71 -3.31 9.32
C LEU A 130 -13.07 -3.73 8.75
N ALA A 131 -13.35 -3.40 7.49
CA ALA A 131 -14.55 -3.85 6.79
C ALA A 131 -14.68 -5.37 6.80
N GLY A 132 -13.59 -6.10 6.51
CA GLY A 132 -13.55 -7.55 6.62
C GLY A 132 -13.86 -8.06 8.02
N SER A 133 -13.25 -7.45 9.04
CA SER A 133 -13.40 -7.86 10.46
C SER A 133 -14.79 -7.59 11.05
N SER A 134 -15.53 -6.63 10.49
CA SER A 134 -16.91 -6.30 10.89
C SER A 134 -17.96 -7.28 10.31
N GLY A 135 -17.56 -8.22 9.45
CA GLY A 135 -18.48 -9.16 8.81
C GLY A 135 -19.20 -8.64 7.56
N LEU A 136 -18.91 -7.39 7.12
CA LEU A 136 -19.49 -6.80 5.91
C LEU A 136 -19.36 -7.76 4.70
N PRO A 137 -20.42 -8.09 3.95
CA PRO A 137 -20.34 -9.01 2.82
C PRO A 137 -19.47 -8.46 1.67
N TYR A 138 -18.58 -9.28 1.11
CA TYR A 138 -17.63 -8.88 0.07
C TYR A 138 -18.31 -8.27 -1.17
N ARG A 139 -19.48 -8.78 -1.55
CA ARG A 139 -20.29 -8.27 -2.68
C ARG A 139 -20.73 -6.82 -2.49
N ARG A 140 -20.92 -6.37 -1.24
CA ARG A 140 -21.23 -4.97 -0.92
C ARG A 140 -19.95 -4.13 -0.84
N PHE A 141 -18.86 -4.70 -0.33
CA PHE A 141 -17.56 -4.02 -0.21
C PHE A 141 -16.94 -3.68 -1.58
N LEU A 142 -16.85 -4.66 -2.48
CA LEU A 142 -16.06 -4.56 -3.72
C LEU A 142 -16.41 -3.37 -4.62
N PRO A 143 -17.68 -3.06 -4.95
CA PRO A 143 -17.99 -1.94 -5.85
C PRO A 143 -17.62 -0.58 -5.26
N TRP A 144 -17.88 -0.36 -3.96
CA TRP A 144 -17.50 0.88 -3.28
C TRP A 144 -15.99 0.99 -3.09
N ASN A 145 -15.33 -0.16 -2.88
CA ASN A 145 -13.88 -0.23 -2.85
C ASN A 145 -13.30 0.18 -4.21
N LEU A 146 -13.74 -0.47 -5.29
CA LEU A 146 -13.26 -0.18 -6.64
C LEU A 146 -13.49 1.27 -7.04
N ALA A 147 -14.67 1.83 -6.81
CA ALA A 147 -14.95 3.23 -7.12
C ALA A 147 -13.92 4.17 -6.50
N GLY A 148 -13.57 3.91 -5.23
CA GLY A 148 -12.58 4.72 -4.58
C GLY A 148 -11.12 4.39 -4.99
N VAL A 149 -10.79 3.13 -5.34
CA VAL A 149 -9.46 2.80 -5.88
C VAL A 149 -9.27 3.56 -7.18
N VAL A 150 -10.27 3.51 -8.06
CA VAL A 150 -10.26 4.23 -9.35
C VAL A 150 -10.09 5.72 -9.12
N SER A 151 -10.82 6.33 -8.17
CA SER A 151 -10.68 7.76 -7.90
C SER A 151 -9.29 8.12 -7.39
N TRP A 152 -8.77 7.36 -6.41
CA TRP A 152 -7.46 7.64 -5.83
C TRP A 152 -6.33 7.40 -6.83
N VAL A 153 -6.28 6.20 -7.44
CA VAL A 153 -5.24 5.86 -8.43
C VAL A 153 -5.31 6.80 -9.63
N GLY A 154 -6.52 7.09 -10.12
CA GLY A 154 -6.73 8.03 -11.21
C GLY A 154 -6.15 9.40 -10.89
N VAL A 155 -6.49 9.97 -9.73
CA VAL A 155 -5.97 11.28 -9.33
C VAL A 155 -4.46 11.26 -9.13
N SER A 156 -3.89 10.26 -8.43
CA SER A 156 -2.44 10.23 -8.18
C SER A 156 -1.62 10.00 -9.47
N VAL A 157 -2.05 9.11 -10.36
CA VAL A 157 -1.35 8.84 -11.63
C VAL A 157 -1.48 10.05 -12.57
N VAL A 158 -2.67 10.64 -12.71
CA VAL A 158 -2.87 11.84 -13.55
C VAL A 158 -2.11 13.03 -12.98
N ALA A 159 -2.10 13.21 -11.65
CA ALA A 159 -1.30 14.25 -11.01
C ALA A 159 0.19 14.07 -11.31
N GLY A 160 0.71 12.84 -11.26
CA GLY A 160 2.09 12.54 -11.65
C GLY A 160 2.38 12.84 -13.12
N TYR A 161 1.44 12.52 -14.01
CA TYR A 161 1.54 12.81 -15.44
C TYR A 161 1.59 14.32 -15.73
N LEU A 162 0.67 15.10 -15.14
CA LEU A 162 0.62 16.55 -15.27
C LEU A 162 1.79 17.26 -14.58
N ALA A 163 2.25 16.72 -13.45
CA ALA A 163 3.47 17.19 -12.79
C ALA A 163 4.69 17.00 -13.70
N GLY A 164 4.75 15.91 -14.47
CA GLY A 164 5.74 15.72 -15.53
C GLY A 164 5.72 16.82 -16.57
N GLU A 165 4.54 17.26 -16.99
CA GLU A 165 4.38 18.38 -17.94
C GLU A 165 4.94 19.70 -17.42
N SER A 166 4.59 20.01 -16.18
CA SER A 166 5.10 21.19 -15.48
C SER A 166 6.62 21.09 -15.25
N TYR A 167 7.10 19.88 -14.96
CA TYR A 167 8.51 19.60 -14.78
C TYR A 167 9.28 19.69 -16.10
N ARG A 168 8.76 19.27 -17.25
CA ARG A 168 9.41 19.44 -18.57
C ARG A 168 9.67 20.91 -18.89
N ARG A 169 8.75 21.80 -18.53
CA ARG A 169 8.96 23.26 -18.65
C ARG A 169 10.09 23.75 -17.75
N MET A 170 10.32 23.11 -16.61
CA MET A 170 11.38 23.46 -15.64
C MET A 170 12.71 22.72 -15.89
N SER A 171 12.67 21.49 -16.42
CA SER A 171 13.79 20.56 -16.57
C SER A 171 14.50 20.65 -17.90
N ALA A 172 13.98 21.44 -18.84
CA ALA A 172 14.78 22.01 -19.93
C ALA A 172 16.04 22.76 -19.39
N VAL A 173 16.06 23.06 -18.08
CA VAL A 173 17.19 23.66 -17.37
C VAL A 173 17.98 22.64 -16.52
N LEU A 174 17.43 21.51 -16.05
CA LEU A 174 18.07 20.60 -15.06
C LEU A 174 17.66 19.11 -15.22
N GLY A 175 18.55 18.29 -15.78
CA GLY A 175 18.32 16.89 -16.20
C GLY A 175 18.34 15.77 -15.14
N GLY A 176 17.91 16.01 -13.90
CA GLY A 176 18.13 15.08 -12.76
C GLY A 176 17.04 14.02 -12.46
N ALA A 177 15.86 14.08 -13.09
CA ALA A 177 14.67 13.38 -12.59
C ALA A 177 14.71 11.83 -12.70
N THR A 178 15.35 11.29 -13.74
CA THR A 178 15.42 9.83 -13.96
C THR A 178 16.22 9.12 -12.84
N GLY A 179 17.22 9.80 -12.27
CA GLY A 179 17.98 9.29 -11.13
C GLY A 179 17.15 9.24 -9.84
N ALA A 180 16.25 10.20 -9.63
CA ALA A 180 15.39 10.25 -8.44
C ALA A 180 14.39 9.10 -8.40
N VAL A 181 13.84 8.71 -9.55
CA VAL A 181 12.91 7.57 -9.71
C VAL A 181 13.55 6.27 -9.22
N LEU A 182 14.75 6.00 -9.70
CA LEU A 182 15.49 4.79 -9.38
C LEU A 182 16.04 4.81 -7.96
N ALA A 183 16.38 5.99 -7.46
CA ALA A 183 16.72 6.18 -6.06
C ALA A 183 15.53 5.85 -5.15
N VAL A 184 14.32 6.33 -5.44
CA VAL A 184 13.12 6.07 -4.62
C VAL A 184 12.77 4.57 -4.63
N ALA A 185 12.79 3.93 -5.80
CA ALA A 185 12.56 2.49 -5.92
C ALA A 185 13.63 1.67 -5.17
N GLY A 186 14.90 2.05 -5.33
CA GLY A 186 16.04 1.41 -4.64
C GLY A 186 16.00 1.59 -3.12
N ILE A 187 15.66 2.79 -2.64
CA ILE A 187 15.49 3.09 -1.20
C ILE A 187 14.32 2.28 -0.62
N GLY A 188 13.21 2.15 -1.35
CA GLY A 188 12.08 1.32 -0.94
C GLY A 188 12.46 -0.16 -0.78
N VAL A 189 13.19 -0.72 -1.74
CA VAL A 189 13.72 -2.10 -1.68
C VAL A 189 14.73 -2.26 -0.54
N GLY A 190 15.65 -1.31 -0.38
CA GLY A 190 16.64 -1.31 0.70
C GLY A 190 16.00 -1.27 2.08
N ALA A 191 15.04 -0.37 2.30
CA ALA A 191 14.29 -0.29 3.55
C ALA A 191 13.54 -1.59 3.86
N LEU A 192 12.95 -2.24 2.84
CA LEU A 192 12.26 -3.51 2.98
C LEU A 192 13.22 -4.63 3.41
N LEU A 193 14.41 -4.72 2.79
CA LEU A 193 15.44 -5.71 3.11
C LEU A 193 16.01 -5.50 4.52
N VAL A 194 16.25 -4.23 4.90
CA VAL A 194 16.72 -3.86 6.24
C VAL A 194 15.69 -4.25 7.30
N VAL A 195 14.41 -3.93 7.09
CA VAL A 195 13.34 -4.35 8.01
C VAL A 195 13.25 -5.87 8.11
N ARG A 196 13.46 -6.60 7.00
CA ARG A 196 13.48 -8.06 6.99
C ARG A 196 14.67 -8.63 7.76
N ALA A 197 15.85 -8.02 7.62
CA ALA A 197 17.06 -8.41 8.32
C ALA A 197 16.97 -8.12 9.82
N LEU A 198 16.41 -6.97 10.20
CA LEU A 198 16.19 -6.61 11.61
C LEU A 198 15.16 -7.52 12.28
N ARG A 199 14.10 -7.94 11.56
CA ARG A 199 13.11 -8.91 12.08
C ARG A 199 13.67 -10.32 12.27
N ARG A 200 14.71 -10.72 11.54
CA ARG A 200 15.40 -12.00 11.75
C ARG A 200 16.33 -11.98 12.95
N ARG A 201 16.68 -10.79 13.46
CA ARG A 201 17.57 -10.58 14.61
C ARG A 201 16.83 -10.34 15.93
N VAL A 202 15.54 -10.67 16.03
CA VAL A 202 14.83 -10.69 17.31
C VAL A 202 14.77 -12.14 17.79
N PRO A 203 15.68 -12.60 18.67
CA PRO A 203 15.58 -13.91 19.31
C PRO A 203 14.25 -13.99 20.06
N SER A 204 13.55 -15.12 19.93
CA SER A 204 12.36 -15.39 20.74
C SER A 204 12.75 -15.37 22.21
N PRO A 205 12.05 -14.63 23.09
CA PRO A 205 12.27 -14.76 24.53
C PRO A 205 11.87 -16.18 24.91
N ALA A 206 12.85 -16.96 25.36
CA ALA A 206 12.66 -18.34 25.80
C ALA A 206 11.54 -18.41 26.85
N ARG A 207 10.59 -19.31 26.65
CA ARG A 207 9.56 -19.66 27.62
C ARG A 207 10.13 -20.69 28.61
N THR A 208 10.06 -20.31 29.89
CA THR A 208 9.67 -21.09 31.07
C THR A 208 10.46 -22.34 31.50
N GLY A 209 10.85 -22.30 32.78
CA GLY A 209 10.89 -23.38 33.78
C GLY A 209 11.35 -22.72 35.08
N GLU A 210 10.52 -22.40 36.09
CA GLU A 210 9.68 -23.22 36.97
C GLU A 210 10.41 -24.36 37.72
N SER A 211 10.11 -24.44 39.03
CA SER A 211 10.52 -25.40 40.09
C SER A 211 11.90 -25.16 40.74
N GLY A 212 12.12 -25.24 42.06
CA GLY A 212 11.30 -25.56 43.23
C GLY A 212 12.03 -25.04 44.48
N SER A 213 11.29 -24.52 45.47
CA SER A 213 10.98 -25.17 46.75
C SER A 213 12.15 -25.32 47.75
N ALA A 214 11.94 -24.70 48.91
CA ALA A 214 12.25 -25.18 50.26
C ALA A 214 13.70 -25.55 50.61
N GLY A 215 14.24 -24.82 51.59
CA GLY A 215 15.46 -25.08 52.34
C GLY A 215 15.73 -23.93 53.28
#